data_AF-A0A1J0U1H7-F1
#
_entry.id   AF-A0A1J0U1H7-F1
#
_cell.length_a   1.000
_cell.length_b   1.000
_cell.length_c   1.000
_cell.angle_alpha   90.00
_cell.angle_beta   90.00
_cell.angle_gamma   90.00
#
_symmetry.space_group_name_H-M   'P 1'
#
loop_
_entity.id
_entity.type
_entity.pdbx_description
1 polymer ?
#
loop_
_entity_poly.entity_id
_entity_poly.type
_entity_poly.pdbx_seq_one_letter_code
_entity_poly.pdbx_strand_id
1 'polypeptide(L)' 'MFNFTRKQKWIINGGLLGLTLVALLGLLLYFLKLLIPAIVLLSIAGIGFFVLMIVWFVFERYNKKKGQGER' A
#
# COMPACT_ATOMS: atom_id res chain seq x y z
N MET A 1 17.61 -4.79 -8.45
CA MET A 1 16.40 -5.62 -8.25
C MET A 1 16.15 -5.74 -6.75
N PHE A 2 15.01 -5.23 -6.26
CA PHE A 2 14.67 -5.32 -4.84
C PHE A 2 14.56 -6.78 -4.41
N ASN A 3 15.45 -7.24 -3.53
CA ASN A 3 15.48 -8.63 -3.07
C ASN A 3 14.42 -8.84 -1.98
N PHE A 4 13.15 -8.60 -2.31
CA PHE A 4 12.02 -8.84 -1.42
C PHE A 4 11.71 -10.34 -1.34
N THR A 5 11.51 -10.84 -0.13
CA THR A 5 11.06 -12.22 0.09
C THR A 5 9.67 -12.43 -0.52
N ARG A 6 9.33 -13.68 -0.89
CA ARG A 6 8.02 -14.03 -1.47
C ARG A 6 6.84 -13.54 -0.61
N LYS A 7 7.00 -13.54 0.71
CA LYS A 7 6.01 -13.04 1.68
C LYS A 7 5.88 -11.50 1.65
N GLN A 8 6.99 -10.76 1.61
CA GLN A 8 6.98 -9.29 1.53
C GLN A 8 6.33 -8.78 0.24
N LYS A 9 6.63 -9.41 -0.91
CA LYS A 9 5.99 -9.06 -2.19
C LYS A 9 4.47 -9.25 -2.13
N TRP A 10 4.01 -10.32 -1.49
CA TRP A 10 2.58 -10.61 -1.37
C TRP A 10 1.87 -9.59 -0.47
N ILE A 11 2.51 -9.17 0.63
CA ILE A 11 1.97 -8.12 1.52
C ILE A 11 1.84 -6.78 0.77
N ILE A 12 2.87 -6.36 0.02
CA ILE A 12 2.82 -5.10 -0.73
C ILE A 12 1.78 -5.17 -1.84
N ASN A 13 1.75 -6.23 -2.64
CA ASN A 13 0.77 -6.36 -3.72
C ASN A 13 -0.67 -6.51 -3.20
N GLY A 14 -0.87 -7.28 -2.12
CA GLY A 14 -2.17 -7.43 -1.49
C GLY A 14 -2.67 -6.11 -0.91
N GLY A 15 -1.79 -5.36 -0.24
CA GLY A 15 -2.10 -4.01 0.25
C GLY A 15 -2.43 -3.05 -0.88
N LEU A 16 -1.64 -3.02 -1.96
CA LEU A 16 -1.90 -2.18 -3.13
C LEU A 16 -3.24 -2.51 -3.78
N LEU A 17 -3.55 -3.79 -3.98
CA LEU A 17 -4.84 -4.22 -4.52
C LEU A 17 -6.00 -3.81 -3.61
N GLY A 18 -5.87 -4.00 -2.29
CA GLY A 18 -6.87 -3.60 -1.32
C GLY A 18 -7.15 -2.09 -1.35
N LEU A 19 -6.11 -1.27 -1.32
CA LEU A 19 -6.26 0.19 -1.41
C LEU A 19 -6.84 0.63 -2.75
N THR A 20 -6.47 -0.04 -3.85
CA THR A 20 -7.04 0.24 -5.17
C THR A 20 -8.54 -0.03 -5.20
N LEU A 21 -8.99 -1.14 -4.60
CA LEU A 21 -10.41 -1.45 -4.48
C LEU A 21 -11.16 -0.42 -3.63
N VAL A 22 -10.58 0.00 -2.50
CA VAL A 22 -11.16 1.05 -1.63
C VAL A 22 -11.27 2.37 -2.38
N ALA A 23 -10.24 2.75 -3.15
CA ALA A 23 -10.26 3.96 -3.97
C ALA A 23 -11.32 3.88 -5.08
N LEU A 24 -11.46 2.72 -5.75
CA LEU A 24 -12.49 2.51 -6.76
C LEU A 24 -13.90 2.60 -6.18
N LEU A 25 -14.13 2.05 -4.99
CA LEU A 25 -15.41 2.20 -4.28
C LEU A 25 -15.66 3.67 -3.91
N GLY A 26 -14.65 4.38 -3.40
CA GLY A 26 -14.74 5.81 -3.13
C GLY A 26 -15.10 6.63 -4.38
N LEU A 27 -14.46 6.31 -5.51
CA LEU A 27 -14.74 6.94 -6.81
C LEU A 27 -16.18 6.64 -7.27
N LEU A 28 -16.67 5.42 -7.11
CA LEU A 28 -18.04 5.05 -7.44
C LEU A 28 -19.06 5.85 -6.61
N LEU A 29 -18.82 5.99 -5.31
CA LEU A 29 -19.68 6.80 -4.44
C LEU A 29 -19.65 8.29 -4.80
N TYR A 30 -18.50 8.79 -5.27
CA TYR A 30 -18.37 10.15 -5.77
C TYR A 30 -19.29 10.38 -6.98
N PHE A 31 -19.31 9.46 -7.95
CA PHE A 31 -20.22 9.52 -9.10
C PHE A 31 -21.70 9.45 -8.70
N LEU A 32 -22.03 8.71 -7.64
CA LEU A 32 -23.37 8.64 -7.07
C LEU A 32 -23.76 9.87 -6.23
N LYS A 33 -22.92 10.92 -6.22
CA LYS A 33 -23.10 12.17 -5.42
C LYS A 33 -23.12 11.94 -3.91
N LEU A 34 -22.67 10.79 -3.43
CA LEU A 34 -22.48 10.49 -2.01
C LEU A 34 -21.11 11.02 -1.58
N LEU A 35 -20.98 12.35 -1.53
CA LEU A 35 -19.70 13.05 -1.38
C LEU A 35 -19.01 12.74 -0.04
N ILE A 36 -19.75 12.73 1.07
CA ILE A 36 -19.20 12.49 2.41
C ILE A 36 -18.51 11.10 2.47
N PRO A 37 -19.20 9.98 2.19
CA PRO A 37 -18.55 8.67 2.26
C PRO A 37 -17.47 8.49 1.17
N ALA A 38 -17.62 9.13 0.01
CA ALA A 38 -16.59 9.12 -1.03
C ALA A 38 -15.28 9.75 -0.54
N ILE A 39 -15.34 10.94 0.07
CA ILE A 39 -14.17 11.63 0.61
C ILE A 39 -13.50 10.79 1.70
N VAL A 40 -14.29 10.17 2.58
CA VAL A 40 -13.76 9.30 3.64
C VAL A 40 -13.00 8.11 3.04
N LEU A 41 -13.60 7.40 2.08
CA LEU A 41 -12.95 6.24 1.44
C LEU A 41 -11.69 6.62 0.67
N LEU A 42 -11.73 7.73 -0.09
CA LEU A 42 -10.56 8.23 -0.82
C LEU A 42 -9.44 8.66 0.13
N SER A 43 -9.80 9.27 1.26
CA SER A 43 -8.83 9.67 2.29
C SER A 43 -8.17 8.45 2.94
N ILE A 44 -8.95 7.41 3.25
CA ILE A 44 -8.43 6.13 3.78
C ILE A 44 -7.48 5.48 2.77
N ALA A 45 -7.84 5.47 1.48
CA ALA A 45 -6.98 4.92 0.43
C ALA A 45 -5.66 5.71 0.32
N GLY A 46 -5.73 7.04 0.36
CA GLY A 46 -4.55 7.91 0.32
C GLY A 46 -3.63 7.72 1.52
N ILE A 47 -4.17 7.77 2.74
CA ILE A 47 -3.39 7.54 3.97
C ILE A 47 -2.80 6.14 3.98
N GLY A 48 -3.58 5.13 3.60
CA GLY A 48 -3.12 3.75 3.51
C GLY A 48 -1.96 3.56 2.52
N PHE A 49 -1.95 4.33 1.41
CA PHE A 49 -0.85 4.30 0.45
C PHE A 49 0.46 4.82 1.06
N PHE A 50 0.40 5.91 1.82
CA PHE A 50 1.57 6.42 2.56
C PHE A 50 2.10 5.40 3.57
N VAL A 51 1.21 4.71 4.29
CA VAL A 51 1.60 3.63 5.22
C VAL A 51 2.30 2.50 4.46
N LEU A 52 1.78 2.07 3.31
CA LEU A 52 2.43 1.05 2.48
C LEU A 52 3.81 1.49 1.98
N MET A 53 3.98 2.76 1.61
CA MET A 53 5.28 3.31 1.25
C MET A 53 6.29 3.21 2.40
N ILE A 54 5.87 3.55 3.62
CA ILE A 54 6.73 3.43 4.81
C ILE A 54 7.12 1.97 5.03
N VAL A 55 6.16 1.05 4.97
CA VAL A 55 6.41 -0.39 5.14
C VAL A 55 7.37 -0.91 4.07
N TRP A 56 7.21 -0.51 2.82
CA TRP A 56 8.15 -0.82 1.75
C TRP A 56 9.55 -0.34 2.11
N PHE A 57 9.70 0.93 2.47
CA PHE A 57 11.00 1.53 2.77
C PHE A 57 11.71 0.80 3.92
N VAL A 58 10.94 0.43 4.96
CA VAL A 58 11.42 -0.36 6.08
C VAL A 58 11.92 -1.73 5.61
N PHE A 59 11.13 -2.46 4.82
CA PHE A 59 11.54 -3.77 4.29
C PHE A 59 12.78 -3.69 3.39
N GLU A 60 12.89 -2.65 2.56
CA GLU A 60 14.08 -2.43 1.75
C GLU A 60 15.33 -2.26 2.63
N ARG A 61 15.23 -1.45 3.69
CA ARG A 61 16.34 -1.23 4.63
C ARG A 61 16.74 -2.51 5.37
N TYR A 62 15.78 -3.31 5.81
CA TYR A 62 16.05 -4.59 6.45
C TYR A 62 16.73 -5.59 5.52
N ASN A 63 16.26 -5.72 4.28
CA ASN A 63 16.84 -6.66 3.32
C ASN A 63 18.26 -6.25 2.89
N LYS A 64 18.53 -4.94 2.78
CA LYS A 64 19.90 -4.43 2.54
C LYS A 64 20.86 -4.79 3.68
N LYS A 65 20.43 -4.68 4.95
CA LYS A 65 21.25 -5.06 6.11
C LYS A 65 21.50 -6.57 6.17
N LYS A 66 20.51 -7.39 5.86
CA LYS A 66 20.64 -8.86 5.90
C LYS A 66 21.61 -9.39 4.85
N GLY A 67 21.65 -8.78 3.66
CA GLY A 67 22.60 -9.13 2.60
C GLY A 67 24.04 -8.64 2.81
N GLN A 68 24.29 -7.79 3.83
CA GLN A 68 25.65 -7.33 4.19
C GLN A 68 26.28 -8.11 5.34
N GLY A 69 25.51 -8.90 6.09
CA GLY A 69 26.03 -9.74 7.19
C GLY A 69 26.51 -11.13 6.77
N GLU A 70 26.36 -11.50 5.50
CA GLU A 70 26.84 -12.78 4.92
C GLU A 70 28.04 -12.59 3.99
N ARG A 71 28.80 -11.49 4.16
CA ARG A 71 30.10 -11.29 3.50
C ARG A 71 31.20 -11.16 4.52
#